data_AF-A0A7J8M156-F1
#
_entry.id   AF-A0A7J8M156-F1
#
_cell.length_a   1.000
_cell.length_b   1.000
_cell.length_c   1.000
_cell.angle_alpha   90.00
_cell.angle_beta   90.00
_cell.angle_gamma   90.00
#
_symmetry.space_group_name_H-M   'P 1'
#
loop_
_entity.id
_entity.type
_entity.pdbx_description
1 polymer ?
#
loop_
_entity_poly.entity_id
_entity_poly.type
_entity_poly.pdbx_seq_one_letter_code
_entity_poly.pdbx_strand_id
1 'polypeptide(L)'
;LSNNEAHPGFHDEVDIEFLGTTFGKPYTLQTNVYIRGSGDGKIIGREMKFHLWFDPTKDFHHYAILWSPREIIFLVDDVPIRRYPRKSAATFPLRPMWVYGSIWDASSWATEDGKYKADYRYQPFVAKYTNFKAGGCTAYAPAWCRPVSASPFRSGGLTRQQRRAMRWVQRYHMVYNYCKDPKRNHALTPECWSK
;
A
#
# COMPACT_ATOMS: atom_id res chain seq x y z
N LEU A 1 -5.31 5.40 -1.78
CA LEU A 1 -6.72 5.65 -1.37
C LEU A 1 -6.66 6.64 -0.23
N SER A 2 -7.46 7.69 -0.20
CA SER A 2 -7.45 8.64 0.92
C SER A 2 -8.82 9.29 1.12
N ASN A 3 -9.09 9.82 2.31
CA ASN A 3 -10.23 10.68 2.60
C ASN A 3 -9.85 12.00 3.28
N ASN A 4 -8.65 12.49 3.00
CA ASN A 4 -8.12 13.74 3.57
C ASN A 4 -9.00 14.95 3.29
N GLU A 5 -9.66 15.02 2.13
CA GLU A 5 -10.55 16.13 1.80
C GLU A 5 -11.78 16.17 2.71
N ALA A 6 -12.29 15.00 3.12
CA ALA A 6 -13.42 14.88 4.02
C ALA A 6 -13.02 14.93 5.51
N HIS A 7 -11.77 14.57 5.81
CA HIS A 7 -11.24 14.49 7.18
C HIS A 7 -9.83 15.07 7.30
N PRO A 8 -9.63 16.38 7.08
CA PRO A 8 -8.29 16.97 7.06
C PRO A 8 -7.54 16.76 8.37
N GLY A 9 -6.32 16.24 8.32
CA GLY A 9 -5.48 15.97 9.50
C GLY A 9 -5.98 14.81 10.38
N PHE A 10 -7.03 14.12 9.95
CA PHE A 10 -7.62 12.99 10.67
C PHE A 10 -8.12 11.93 9.69
N HIS A 11 -7.42 11.73 8.57
CA HIS A 11 -7.86 10.86 7.48
C HIS A 11 -7.42 9.41 7.63
N ASP A 12 -8.06 8.56 6.84
CA ASP A 12 -7.64 7.20 6.56
C ASP A 12 -6.97 7.19 5.18
N GLU A 13 -5.91 6.42 5.02
CA GLU A 13 -5.18 6.32 3.76
C GLU A 13 -4.51 4.95 3.58
N VAL A 14 -4.42 4.50 2.32
CA VAL A 14 -3.90 3.19 1.92
C VAL A 14 -3.11 3.33 0.63
N ASP A 15 -1.83 3.00 0.67
CA ASP A 15 -0.87 3.48 -0.33
C ASP A 15 -0.15 2.36 -1.07
N ILE A 16 0.09 2.61 -2.36
CA ILE A 16 1.15 1.99 -3.16
C ILE A 16 1.99 3.15 -3.69
N GLU A 17 3.25 3.20 -3.28
CA GLU A 17 4.18 4.27 -3.64
C GLU A 17 5.42 3.65 -4.29
N PHE A 18 5.78 4.13 -5.48
CA PHE A 18 7.04 3.79 -6.12
C PHE A 18 8.07 4.83 -5.70
N LEU A 19 9.01 4.42 -4.86
CA LEU A 19 10.11 5.27 -4.45
C LEU A 19 11.13 5.31 -5.58
N GLY A 20 11.48 6.54 -6.01
CA GLY A 20 12.50 6.80 -7.01
C GLY A 20 13.86 6.18 -6.62
N THR A 21 14.74 6.05 -7.61
CA THR A 21 16.03 5.38 -7.44
C THR A 21 17.12 6.05 -8.26
N THR A 22 18.36 5.63 -8.04
CA THR A 22 19.53 6.06 -8.82
C THR A 22 19.92 4.99 -9.84
N PHE A 23 20.73 5.35 -10.85
CA PHE A 23 21.25 4.39 -11.82
C PHE A 23 21.85 3.14 -11.15
N GLY A 24 21.50 1.96 -11.68
CA GLY A 24 21.99 0.68 -11.19
C GLY A 24 21.32 0.15 -9.91
N LYS A 25 20.36 0.88 -9.32
CA LYS A 25 19.61 0.42 -8.15
C LYS A 25 18.14 0.12 -8.51
N PRO A 26 17.53 -0.90 -7.89
CA PRO A 26 16.13 -1.22 -8.14
C PRO A 26 15.19 -0.14 -7.60
N TYR A 27 14.00 -0.04 -8.18
CA TYR A 27 12.89 0.67 -7.56
C TYR A 27 12.47 -0.02 -6.26
N THR A 28 11.86 0.75 -5.36
CA THR A 28 11.23 0.22 -4.15
C THR A 28 9.74 0.50 -4.20
N LEU A 29 8.92 -0.54 -4.10
CA LEU A 29 7.49 -0.40 -3.89
C LEU A 29 7.24 -0.37 -2.37
N GLN A 30 6.69 0.74 -1.89
CA GLN A 30 6.22 0.91 -0.52
C GLN A 30 4.70 0.72 -0.48
N THR A 31 4.23 -0.02 0.53
CA THR A 31 2.82 -0.05 0.91
C THR A 31 2.67 0.56 2.29
N ASN A 32 1.59 1.30 2.52
CA ASN A 32 1.33 1.94 3.81
C ASN A 32 -0.16 1.96 4.16
N VAL A 33 -0.45 2.16 5.45
CA VAL A 33 -1.82 2.29 5.96
C VAL A 33 -1.83 3.32 7.08
N TYR A 34 -2.58 4.40 6.86
CA TYR A 34 -2.88 5.41 7.87
C TYR A 34 -4.34 5.30 8.31
N ILE A 35 -4.56 5.50 9.61
CA ILE A 35 -5.88 5.43 10.21
C ILE A 35 -6.06 6.67 11.08
N ARG A 36 -7.14 7.43 10.84
CA ARG A 36 -7.56 8.56 11.68
C ARG A 36 -6.41 9.50 12.04
N GLY A 37 -5.72 10.02 11.03
CA GLY A 37 -4.66 11.01 11.18
C GLY A 37 -3.32 10.42 11.63
N SER A 38 -3.16 9.10 11.63
CA SER A 38 -1.85 8.51 11.95
C SER A 38 -0.78 8.81 10.89
N GLY A 39 -1.14 9.43 9.77
CA GLY A 39 -0.23 9.97 8.76
C GLY A 39 0.04 11.47 8.90
N ASP A 40 -0.62 12.15 9.85
CA ASP A 40 -0.51 13.58 10.08
C ASP A 40 0.20 13.90 11.39
N GLY A 41 0.84 15.07 11.45
CA GLY A 41 1.55 15.53 12.65
C GLY A 41 2.65 14.54 13.06
N LYS A 42 2.39 13.75 14.12
CA LYS A 42 3.30 12.67 14.53
C LYS A 42 2.97 11.40 13.74
N ILE A 43 3.72 11.20 12.66
CA ILE A 43 3.55 10.07 11.75
C ILE A 43 3.77 8.73 12.47
N ILE A 44 2.78 7.85 12.37
CA ILE A 44 2.80 6.45 12.78
C ILE A 44 2.64 5.61 11.51
N GLY A 45 3.77 5.41 10.83
CA GLY A 45 3.81 4.64 9.59
C GLY A 45 3.65 3.14 9.81
N ARG A 46 3.02 2.49 8.82
CA ARG A 46 2.81 1.04 8.72
C ARG A 46 3.43 0.52 7.42
N GLU A 47 4.67 0.92 7.17
CA GLU A 47 5.34 0.72 5.90
C GLU A 47 5.82 -0.72 5.75
N MET A 48 5.57 -1.30 4.58
CA MET A 48 6.31 -2.47 4.09
C MET A 48 6.89 -2.11 2.73
N LYS A 49 8.20 -2.35 2.54
CA LYS A 49 8.93 -2.01 1.32
C LYS A 49 9.41 -3.28 0.62
N PHE A 50 9.34 -3.29 -0.71
CA PHE A 50 9.70 -4.43 -1.55
C PHE A 50 10.52 -4.00 -2.77
N HIS A 51 11.49 -4.82 -3.17
CA HIS A 51 12.02 -4.80 -4.54
C HIS A 51 11.18 -5.74 -5.41
N LEU A 52 10.94 -5.36 -6.66
CA LEU A 52 10.12 -6.14 -7.58
C LEU A 52 10.94 -7.26 -8.24
N TRP A 53 10.27 -8.34 -8.65
CA TRP A 53 10.88 -9.45 -9.41
C TRP A 53 10.98 -9.18 -10.92
N PHE A 54 10.79 -7.93 -11.32
CA PHE A 54 10.86 -7.40 -12.68
C PHE A 54 11.29 -5.94 -12.63
N ASP A 55 11.66 -5.37 -13.78
CA ASP A 55 11.93 -3.94 -13.94
C ASP A 55 10.61 -3.19 -14.24
N PRO A 56 10.06 -2.41 -13.29
CA PRO A 56 8.76 -1.74 -13.46
C PRO A 56 8.79 -0.61 -14.49
N THR A 57 9.95 -0.29 -15.08
CA THR A 57 10.09 0.76 -16.10
C THR A 57 9.99 0.24 -17.53
N LYS A 58 10.01 -1.09 -17.73
CA LYS A 58 10.10 -1.71 -19.06
C LYS A 58 8.76 -2.06 -19.67
N ASP A 59 7.76 -2.36 -18.85
CA ASP A 59 6.41 -2.67 -19.31
C ASP A 59 5.36 -2.30 -18.26
N PHE A 60 4.10 -2.32 -18.64
CA PHE A 60 2.98 -2.16 -17.72
C PHE A 60 2.78 -3.40 -16.86
N HIS A 61 2.54 -3.18 -15.58
CA HIS A 61 2.21 -4.20 -14.59
C HIS A 61 0.92 -3.83 -13.87
N HIS A 62 0.23 -4.83 -13.32
CA HIS A 62 -1.01 -4.64 -12.58
C HIS A 62 -0.75 -4.42 -11.09
N TYR A 63 -1.17 -3.25 -10.58
CA TYR A 63 -1.12 -2.93 -9.16
C TYR A 63 -2.54 -2.73 -8.65
N ALA A 64 -2.88 -3.38 -7.54
CA ALA A 64 -4.23 -3.32 -7.01
C ALA A 64 -4.26 -3.26 -5.47
N ILE A 65 -5.25 -2.52 -4.96
CA ILE A 65 -5.65 -2.50 -3.56
C ILE A 65 -7.06 -3.07 -3.50
N LEU A 66 -7.22 -4.19 -2.79
CA LEU A 66 -8.52 -4.74 -2.43
C LEU A 66 -8.79 -4.40 -0.97
N TRP A 67 -9.78 -3.54 -0.74
CA TRP A 67 -10.17 -3.10 0.58
C TRP A 67 -11.62 -3.53 0.88
N SER A 68 -11.79 -4.15 2.04
CA SER A 68 -13.08 -4.57 2.58
C SER A 68 -13.13 -4.28 4.07
N PRO A 69 -14.32 -4.35 4.72
CA PRO A 69 -14.42 -4.20 6.18
C PRO A 69 -13.65 -5.25 7.00
N ARG A 70 -13.06 -6.27 6.36
CA ARG A 70 -12.33 -7.38 7.01
C ARG A 70 -10.82 -7.29 6.82
N GLU A 71 -10.35 -6.78 5.68
CA GLU A 71 -8.94 -6.78 5.32
C GLU A 71 -8.63 -5.85 4.15
N ILE A 72 -7.36 -5.46 4.06
CA ILE A 72 -6.74 -4.85 2.89
C ILE A 72 -5.75 -5.86 2.31
N ILE A 73 -5.74 -6.02 0.99
CA ILE A 73 -4.78 -6.85 0.25
C ILE A 73 -4.16 -5.99 -0.85
N PHE A 74 -2.83 -5.99 -0.90
CA PHE A 74 -2.04 -5.34 -1.93
C PHE A 74 -1.55 -6.40 -2.91
N LEU A 75 -1.72 -6.16 -4.21
CA LEU A 75 -1.33 -7.09 -5.26
C LEU A 75 -0.42 -6.43 -6.30
N VAL A 76 0.49 -7.24 -6.82
CA VAL A 76 1.32 -6.96 -7.99
C VAL A 76 1.14 -8.15 -8.95
N ASP A 77 0.63 -7.93 -10.15
CA ASP A 77 0.31 -8.96 -11.15
C ASP A 77 -0.48 -10.14 -10.56
N ASP A 78 -1.57 -9.83 -9.86
CA ASP A 78 -2.43 -10.79 -9.14
C ASP A 78 -1.72 -11.60 -8.02
N VAL A 79 -0.46 -11.32 -7.72
CA VAL A 79 0.30 -11.87 -6.60
C VAL A 79 0.10 -10.99 -5.36
N PRO A 80 -0.51 -11.49 -4.27
CA PRO A 80 -0.61 -10.72 -3.04
C PRO A 80 0.79 -10.53 -2.44
N ILE A 81 1.17 -9.28 -2.16
CA ILE A 81 2.46 -8.95 -1.53
C ILE A 81 2.30 -8.65 -0.03
N ARG A 82 1.12 -8.15 0.35
CA ARG A 82 0.78 -7.78 1.72
C ARG A 82 -0.70 -8.01 1.98
N ARG A 83 -0.99 -8.56 3.17
CA ARG A 83 -2.33 -8.65 3.74
C ARG A 83 -2.35 -7.90 5.06
N TYR A 84 -3.27 -6.96 5.22
CA TYR A 84 -3.50 -6.20 6.44
C TYR A 84 -4.90 -6.52 6.98
N PRO A 85 -5.05 -7.52 7.88
CA PRO A 85 -6.34 -7.88 8.43
C PRO A 85 -6.84 -6.83 9.42
N ARG A 86 -8.15 -6.61 9.45
CA ARG A 86 -8.78 -5.81 10.51
C ARG A 86 -8.65 -6.54 11.84
N LYS A 87 -7.90 -5.94 12.76
CA LYS A 87 -7.71 -6.44 14.14
C LYS A 87 -8.47 -5.64 15.17
N SER A 88 -8.66 -4.34 14.92
CA SER A 88 -9.51 -3.46 15.71
C SER A 88 -10.10 -2.37 14.82
N ALA A 89 -11.09 -1.63 15.32
CA ALA A 89 -11.56 -0.42 14.65
C ALA A 89 -10.55 0.75 14.73
N ALA A 90 -9.67 0.74 15.74
CA ALA A 90 -8.66 1.79 15.93
C ALA A 90 -7.45 1.64 14.99
N THR A 91 -7.23 0.44 14.45
CA THR A 91 -6.08 0.12 13.58
C THR A 91 -6.51 -0.27 12.17
N PHE A 92 -7.72 0.09 11.74
CA PHE A 92 -8.18 -0.26 10.40
C PHE A 92 -9.06 0.84 9.80
N PRO A 93 -8.87 1.20 8.51
CA PRO A 93 -9.66 2.23 7.85
C PRO A 93 -11.09 1.71 7.59
N LEU A 94 -12.07 2.46 8.09
CA LEU A 94 -13.50 2.07 8.05
C LEU A 94 -14.40 3.16 7.46
N ARG A 95 -13.84 4.31 7.07
CA ARG A 95 -14.57 5.40 6.43
C ARG A 95 -14.39 5.34 4.91
N PRO A 96 -15.37 5.79 4.12
CA PRO A 96 -15.23 5.91 2.66
C PRO A 96 -13.95 6.66 2.26
N MET A 97 -13.38 6.27 1.13
CA MET A 97 -12.16 6.86 0.57
C MET A 97 -12.30 7.05 -0.95
N TRP A 98 -11.49 7.96 -1.48
CA TRP A 98 -11.33 8.26 -2.88
C TRP A 98 -10.05 7.61 -3.41
N VAL A 99 -10.02 7.36 -4.71
CA VAL A 99 -8.83 6.85 -5.41
C VAL A 99 -8.04 8.05 -5.94
N TYR A 100 -6.74 8.04 -5.70
CA TYR A 100 -5.80 9.06 -6.17
C TYR A 100 -4.66 8.41 -6.93
N GLY A 101 -4.06 9.17 -7.84
CA GLY A 101 -2.79 8.85 -8.49
C GLY A 101 -2.04 10.15 -8.73
N SER A 102 -0.74 10.16 -8.46
CA SER A 102 0.09 11.37 -8.57
C SER A 102 1.54 11.00 -8.91
N ILE A 103 2.28 12.01 -9.35
CA ILE A 103 3.74 12.01 -9.39
C ILE A 103 4.17 13.31 -8.71
N TRP A 104 5.08 13.23 -7.74
CA TRP A 104 5.44 14.37 -6.91
C TRP A 104 6.86 14.24 -6.35
N ASP A 105 7.41 15.36 -5.89
CA ASP A 105 8.77 15.43 -5.34
C ASP A 105 8.77 15.12 -3.83
N ALA A 106 9.31 13.94 -3.50
CA ALA A 106 9.46 13.44 -2.14
C ALA A 106 10.94 13.42 -1.70
N SER A 107 11.77 14.36 -2.19
CA SER A 107 13.23 14.41 -1.96
C SER A 107 13.66 14.36 -0.49
N SER A 108 12.79 14.73 0.45
CA SER A 108 13.09 14.67 1.88
C SER A 108 13.18 13.26 2.44
N TRP A 109 12.65 12.23 1.75
CA TRP A 109 12.61 10.87 2.30
C TRP A 109 12.64 9.72 1.26
N ALA A 110 12.26 9.94 0.00
CA ALA A 110 11.97 8.84 -0.92
C ALA A 110 13.17 7.94 -1.27
N THR A 111 14.31 8.52 -1.66
CA THR A 111 15.46 7.76 -2.16
C THR A 111 16.55 7.67 -1.10
N GLU A 112 16.76 6.46 -0.57
CA GLU A 112 17.68 6.18 0.55
C GLU A 112 17.49 7.14 1.73
N ASP A 113 16.24 7.21 2.23
CA ASP A 113 15.86 8.06 3.35
C ASP A 113 16.22 9.54 3.14
N GLY A 114 16.09 10.02 1.89
CA GLY A 114 16.32 11.41 1.48
C GLY A 114 17.77 11.75 1.12
N LYS A 115 18.68 10.77 1.12
CA LYS A 115 20.08 10.97 0.75
C LYS A 115 20.25 11.44 -0.71
N TYR A 116 19.42 10.92 -1.62
CA TYR A 116 19.40 11.36 -3.02
C TYR A 116 18.13 12.13 -3.32
N LYS A 117 18.28 13.37 -3.79
CA LYS A 117 17.18 14.28 -4.12
C LYS A 117 16.84 14.21 -5.61
N ALA A 118 15.65 14.68 -5.96
CA ALA A 118 15.25 14.85 -7.35
C ALA A 118 16.23 15.79 -8.06
N ASP A 119 16.79 15.32 -9.17
CA ASP A 119 17.65 16.12 -10.04
C ASP A 119 16.88 16.47 -11.30
N TYR A 120 16.37 17.70 -11.32
CA TYR A 120 15.51 18.21 -12.39
C TYR A 120 16.22 18.34 -13.74
N ARG A 121 17.55 18.14 -13.82
CA ARG A 121 18.23 17.99 -15.12
C ARG A 121 17.78 16.75 -15.90
N TYR A 122 17.21 15.75 -15.22
CA TYR A 122 16.64 14.56 -15.83
C TYR A 122 15.14 14.69 -16.15
N GLN A 123 14.57 15.90 -16.05
CA GLN A 123 13.15 16.11 -16.38
C GLN A 123 12.85 15.87 -17.87
N PRO A 124 11.62 15.46 -18.23
CA PRO A 124 10.47 15.21 -17.36
C PRO A 124 10.52 13.81 -16.69
N PHE A 125 10.01 13.74 -15.45
CA PHE A 125 9.70 12.46 -14.80
C PHE A 125 8.29 12.04 -15.22
N VAL A 126 8.14 10.84 -15.77
CA VAL A 126 6.87 10.39 -16.37
C VAL A 126 6.41 9.08 -15.74
N ALA A 127 5.18 9.07 -15.22
CA ALA A 127 4.47 7.87 -14.83
C ALA A 127 3.30 7.65 -15.80
N LYS A 128 3.16 6.43 -16.35
CA LYS A 128 2.07 6.08 -17.28
C LYS A 128 1.10 5.13 -16.58
N TYR A 129 -0.19 5.41 -16.72
CA TYR A 129 -1.28 4.61 -16.16
C TYR A 129 -2.22 4.17 -17.28
N THR A 130 -2.66 2.92 -17.25
CA THR A 130 -3.60 2.36 -18.24
C THR A 130 -4.43 1.26 -17.59
N ASN A 131 -5.47 0.79 -18.30
CA ASN A 131 -6.34 -0.31 -17.88
C ASN A 131 -6.90 -0.14 -16.45
N PHE A 132 -7.48 1.05 -16.18
CA PHE A 132 -8.06 1.35 -14.88
C PHE A 132 -9.20 0.38 -14.55
N LYS A 133 -9.11 -0.25 -13.37
CA LYS A 133 -10.15 -1.13 -12.82
C LYS A 133 -10.67 -0.55 -11.52
N ALA A 134 -11.94 -0.16 -11.52
CA ALA A 134 -12.67 0.25 -10.32
C ALA A 134 -13.88 -0.67 -10.17
N GLY A 135 -13.84 -1.53 -9.15
CA GLY A 135 -14.92 -2.47 -8.85
C GLY A 135 -15.13 -2.56 -7.34
N GLY A 136 -16.39 -2.62 -6.91
CA GLY A 136 -16.76 -2.65 -5.50
C GLY A 136 -17.97 -1.77 -5.21
N CYS A 137 -18.05 -1.29 -3.97
CA CYS A 137 -19.19 -0.52 -3.48
C CYS A 137 -18.82 0.94 -3.28
N THR A 138 -19.62 1.85 -3.85
CA THR A 138 -19.55 3.27 -3.54
C THR A 138 -20.03 3.53 -2.10
N ALA A 139 -19.75 4.73 -1.56
CA ALA A 139 -20.19 5.13 -0.23
C ALA A 139 -21.73 5.08 -0.05
N TYR A 140 -22.47 5.24 -1.15
CA TYR A 140 -23.93 5.24 -1.19
C TYR A 140 -24.50 3.96 -1.81
N ALA A 141 -23.67 2.91 -1.93
CA ALA A 141 -24.11 1.65 -2.50
C ALA A 141 -25.18 0.98 -1.62
N PRO A 142 -26.13 0.25 -2.22
CA PRO A 142 -27.11 -0.51 -1.46
C PRO A 142 -26.48 -1.56 -0.55
N ALA A 143 -27.20 -1.97 0.51
CA ALA A 143 -26.72 -2.92 1.52
C ALA A 143 -26.36 -4.32 0.95
N TRP A 144 -26.90 -4.69 -0.22
CA TRP A 144 -26.58 -5.94 -0.90
C TRP A 144 -25.28 -5.87 -1.70
N CYS A 145 -24.69 -4.69 -1.91
CA CYS A 145 -23.40 -4.56 -2.56
C CYS A 145 -22.34 -5.35 -1.78
N ARG A 146 -21.45 -6.01 -2.52
CA ARG A 146 -20.36 -6.80 -1.96
C ARG A 146 -19.03 -6.34 -2.55
N PRO A 147 -17.99 -6.21 -1.73
CA PRO A 147 -16.66 -5.91 -2.23
C PRO A 147 -16.16 -7.03 -3.13
N VAL A 148 -15.27 -6.68 -4.07
CA VAL A 148 -14.58 -7.67 -4.90
C VAL A 148 -13.67 -8.53 -4.03
N SER A 149 -13.63 -9.83 -4.31
CA SER A 149 -12.78 -10.78 -3.61
C SER A 149 -11.42 -10.90 -4.31
N ALA A 150 -10.34 -10.93 -3.53
CA ALA A 150 -9.01 -11.35 -4.03
C ALA A 150 -8.99 -12.84 -4.38
N SER A 151 -9.90 -13.61 -3.80
CA SER A 151 -9.94 -15.06 -3.95
C SER A 151 -10.85 -15.45 -5.11
N PRO A 152 -10.48 -16.45 -5.93
CA PRO A 152 -11.37 -17.03 -6.92
C PRO A 152 -12.59 -17.71 -6.28
N PHE A 153 -12.53 -18.04 -4.99
CA PHE A 153 -13.63 -18.65 -4.26
C PHE A 153 -14.48 -17.62 -3.51
N ARG A 154 -15.81 -17.82 -3.55
CA ARG A 154 -16.80 -16.96 -2.87
C ARG A 154 -16.71 -16.99 -1.34
N SER A 155 -15.97 -17.93 -0.75
CA SER A 155 -15.75 -18.01 0.70
C SER A 155 -14.96 -16.82 1.27
N GLY A 156 -14.31 -16.03 0.40
CA GLY A 156 -13.49 -14.89 0.79
C GLY A 156 -12.11 -15.28 1.32
N GLY A 157 -11.21 -14.29 1.39
CA GLY A 157 -9.84 -14.44 1.90
C GLY A 157 -8.89 -15.19 0.97
N LEU A 158 -7.58 -14.93 1.11
CA LEU A 158 -6.55 -15.52 0.26
C LEU A 158 -6.57 -17.07 0.29
N THR A 159 -6.42 -17.71 -0.87
CA THR A 159 -6.26 -19.17 -0.98
C THR A 159 -4.95 -19.65 -0.36
N ARG A 160 -4.78 -20.97 -0.17
CA ARG A 160 -3.50 -21.55 0.27
C ARG A 160 -2.36 -21.22 -0.70
N GLN A 161 -2.64 -21.22 -2.01
CA GLN A 161 -1.67 -20.88 -3.05
C GLN A 161 -1.29 -19.40 -2.99
N GLN A 162 -2.28 -18.50 -2.89
CA GLN A 162 -2.05 -17.07 -2.73
C GLN A 162 -1.22 -16.74 -1.48
N ARG A 163 -1.49 -17.41 -0.35
CA ARG A 163 -0.67 -17.28 0.88
C ARG A 163 0.76 -17.82 0.70
N ARG A 164 0.97 -18.85 -0.13
CA ARG A 164 2.32 -19.35 -0.45
C ARG A 164 3.08 -18.34 -1.31
N ALA A 165 2.43 -17.79 -2.35
CA ALA A 165 3.01 -16.76 -3.20
C ALA A 165 3.39 -15.51 -2.39
N MET A 166 2.48 -15.01 -1.54
CA MET A 166 2.76 -13.88 -0.66
C MET A 166 3.94 -14.13 0.27
N ARG A 167 4.07 -15.34 0.85
CA ARG A 167 5.22 -15.70 1.69
C ARG A 167 6.52 -15.76 0.89
N TRP A 168 6.48 -16.19 -0.37
CA TRP A 168 7.64 -16.16 -1.25
C TRP A 168 8.08 -14.71 -1.50
N VAL A 169 7.15 -13.82 -1.86
CA VAL A 169 7.44 -12.38 -2.03
C VAL A 169 8.03 -11.80 -0.75
N GLN A 170 7.39 -12.02 0.40
CA GLN A 170 7.87 -11.48 1.68
C GLN A 170 9.24 -12.05 2.11
N ARG A 171 9.59 -13.25 1.66
CA ARG A 171 10.87 -13.88 1.99
C ARG A 171 12.02 -13.37 1.12
N TYR A 172 11.77 -13.16 -0.18
CA TYR A 172 12.83 -12.88 -1.15
C TYR A 172 12.90 -11.41 -1.60
N HIS A 173 11.81 -10.66 -1.44
CA HIS A 173 11.65 -9.33 -2.04
C HIS A 173 11.39 -8.21 -1.01
N MET A 174 10.96 -8.55 0.21
CA MET A 174 10.69 -7.55 1.24
C MET A 174 11.98 -7.06 1.89
N VAL A 175 12.18 -5.75 1.91
CA VAL A 175 13.38 -5.11 2.47
C VAL A 175 13.10 -4.31 3.74
N TYR A 176 11.83 -3.96 4.00
CA TYR A 176 11.42 -3.31 5.24
C TYR A 176 10.05 -3.80 5.69
N ASN A 177 9.88 -3.94 7.00
CA ASN A 177 8.60 -4.22 7.64
C ASN A 177 8.55 -3.51 8.99
N TYR A 178 7.66 -2.53 9.13
CA TYR A 178 7.51 -1.75 10.34
C TYR A 178 7.28 -2.59 11.61
N CYS A 179 6.62 -3.76 11.52
CA CYS A 179 6.41 -4.64 12.67
C CYS A 179 7.68 -5.37 13.14
N LYS A 180 8.74 -5.36 12.34
CA LYS A 180 10.03 -6.00 12.65
C LYS A 180 11.14 -4.98 12.94
N ASP A 181 10.83 -3.70 12.86
CA ASP A 181 11.80 -2.63 13.06
C ASP A 181 11.93 -2.30 14.56
N PRO A 182 13.04 -2.67 15.23
CA PRO A 182 13.20 -2.47 16.66
C PRO A 182 13.29 -0.99 17.07
N LYS A 183 13.46 -0.07 16.11
CA LYS A 183 13.49 1.37 16.38
C LYS A 183 12.08 1.96 16.50
N ARG A 184 11.04 1.23 16.08
CA ARG A 184 9.65 1.69 16.12
C ARG A 184 9.03 1.44 17.50
N ASN A 185 8.25 2.39 17.99
CA ASN A 185 7.41 2.16 19.17
C ASN A 185 6.17 1.33 18.78
N HIS A 186 6.23 0.01 18.95
CA HIS A 186 5.14 -0.90 18.61
C HIS A 186 3.91 -0.80 19.52
N ALA A 187 3.95 -0.04 20.62
CA ALA A 187 2.75 0.25 21.39
C ALA A 187 1.73 1.08 20.58
N LEU A 188 2.20 1.86 19.61
CA LEU A 188 1.38 2.65 18.69
C LEU A 188 0.85 1.83 17.50
N THR A 189 1.35 0.62 17.32
CA THR A 189 0.96 -0.32 16.25
C THR A 189 0.64 -1.70 16.84
N PRO A 190 -0.38 -1.79 17.73
CA PRO A 190 -0.69 -3.02 18.44
C PRO A 190 -1.16 -4.16 17.52
N GLU A 191 -1.52 -3.84 16.28
CA GLU A 191 -1.81 -4.84 15.26
C GLU A 191 -0.59 -5.68 14.87
N CYS A 192 0.64 -5.34 15.26
CA CYS A 192 1.80 -6.20 15.02
C CYS A 192 1.81 -7.47 15.90
N TRP A 193 1.14 -7.45 17.06
CA TRP A 193 1.25 -8.49 18.10
C TRP A 193 0.11 -9.51 18.11
N SER A 194 -1.04 -9.17 17.55
CA SER A 194 -2.18 -10.11 17.47
C SER A 194 -1.87 -11.21 16.45
N LYS A 195 -1.96 -12.49 16.84
CA LYS A 195 -1.96 -13.58 15.87
C LYS A 195 -3.34 -13.75 15.25
#